data_AF-A0A9C5ZII1-F1
#
_entry.id   AF-A0A9C5ZII1-F1
#
_cell.length_a   1.000
_cell.length_b   1.000
_cell.length_c   1.000
_cell.angle_alpha   90.00
_cell.angle_beta   90.00
_cell.angle_gamma   90.00
#
_symmetry.space_group_name_H-M   'P 1'
#
loop_
_entity.id
_entity.type
_entity.pdbx_description
1 polymer ?
#
loop_
_entity_poly.entity_id
_entity_poly.type
_entity_poly.pdbx_seq_one_letter_code
_entity_poly.pdbx_strand_id
1 'polypeptide(L)'
;MLNIKTVEVDTDGRLPIIENFVEAVEDFPLVTGDYVFLSNQVLEDIPKVVHVEDAKLLTQKNCHFIIISGLCGDLNELALTQAPKSLVEKGYLVVRINNSSGKIDLKIPNDFKMIAELPVENTAEFILLLQYVGTKAPSLEPIAVEISDCDKEFTWITQVQQSINNKTPTIVYAHNEKLNGLIGLVNCLRREPDGHLITCFLINDKSAPAFNINESFYATQYALGLAVNVYQNGKWGSYRHLLLRLEEKIAPRKDHVYGNVLQRGDLSSLRWIEGPFNPKTCDIKIAYSSLNFRDIMLATGRLAVELFGDSRLDQNCVLGLEYSGIHTKTGRRVMSMVAKGGVGSYVENASGLIWDVPNNWSLKDAATVPVVYITVYYAFFIVSDIRKGKSILIHAGTGGIGLAAIRVALAYNLEVFTTCSTSQKKQFLLDTFPQLKESHIGNSRDTSFERMIIRETEGKGVDFVLNSLSEDKLLASVRCLGFRGNFLEIGKFDMANDTKLGMSCFLKEIKFNAVLADR
;
A
#
# COMPACT_ATOMS: atom_id res chain seq x y z
N MET A 1 -25.53 6.90 22.09
CA MET A 1 -24.35 7.62 21.60
C MET A 1 -23.80 8.40 22.77
N LEU A 2 -22.57 8.13 23.18
CA LEU A 2 -21.95 8.81 24.32
C LEU A 2 -21.38 10.14 23.84
N ASN A 3 -21.72 11.25 24.49
CA ASN A 3 -21.16 12.56 24.15
C ASN A 3 -20.08 12.94 25.17
N ILE A 4 -18.83 13.00 24.73
CA ILE A 4 -17.67 13.35 25.57
C ILE A 4 -17.41 14.84 25.45
N LYS A 5 -17.53 15.56 26.56
CA LYS A 5 -17.15 16.97 26.64
C LYS A 5 -15.71 17.12 27.13
N THR A 6 -14.86 17.74 26.31
CA THR A 6 -13.45 18.01 26.63
C THR A 6 -13.21 19.52 26.61
N VAL A 7 -12.65 20.04 27.70
CA VAL A 7 -12.34 21.47 27.84
C VAL A 7 -10.84 21.63 28.08
N GLU A 8 -10.14 22.35 27.21
CA GLU A 8 -8.75 22.76 27.47
C GLU A 8 -8.71 24.23 27.88
N VAL A 9 -7.97 24.52 28.95
CA VAL A 9 -7.80 25.88 29.47
C VAL A 9 -6.41 26.37 29.10
N ASP A 10 -6.36 27.46 28.32
CA ASP A 10 -5.11 28.16 28.06
C ASP A 10 -4.60 28.79 29.36
N THR A 11 -3.49 28.25 29.83
CA THR A 11 -2.95 28.49 31.17
C THR A 11 -1.54 29.07 31.12
N ASP A 12 -0.81 28.85 30.01
CA ASP A 12 0.56 29.29 29.84
C ASP A 12 0.95 29.59 28.37
N GLY A 13 -0.01 29.74 27.45
CA GLY A 13 0.23 30.10 26.06
C GLY A 13 0.90 29.01 25.21
N ARG A 14 0.88 27.75 25.68
CA ARG A 14 1.32 26.59 24.89
C ARG A 14 0.33 26.26 23.78
N LEU A 15 0.83 25.58 22.75
CA LEU A 15 -0.04 24.95 21.75
C LEU A 15 -0.99 23.97 22.44
N PRO A 16 -2.30 24.03 22.12
CA PRO A 16 -3.30 23.15 22.71
C PRO A 16 -3.06 21.70 22.29
N ILE A 17 -3.47 20.75 23.14
CA ILE A 17 -3.45 19.32 22.80
C ILE A 17 -4.85 18.74 22.60
N ILE A 18 -5.90 19.55 22.70
CA ILE A 18 -7.30 19.16 22.50
C ILE A 18 -7.53 18.56 21.11
N GLU A 19 -6.72 18.93 20.11
CA GLU A 19 -6.72 18.31 18.78
C GLU A 19 -6.46 16.79 18.85
N ASN A 20 -5.56 16.33 19.73
CA ASN A 20 -5.29 14.91 19.91
C ASN A 20 -6.50 14.18 20.50
N PHE A 21 -7.33 14.88 21.28
CA PHE A 21 -8.59 14.34 21.79
C PHE A 21 -9.66 14.30 20.69
N VAL A 22 -9.69 15.27 19.77
CA VAL A 22 -10.55 15.23 18.59
C VAL A 22 -10.26 13.99 17.77
N GLU A 23 -8.99 13.82 17.36
CA GLU A 23 -8.57 12.67 16.56
C GLU A 23 -8.88 11.34 17.26
N ALA A 24 -8.63 11.24 18.57
CA ALA A 24 -8.86 10.02 19.33
C ALA A 24 -10.35 9.70 19.51
N VAL A 25 -11.22 10.69 19.74
CA VAL A 25 -12.65 10.46 20.02
C VAL A 25 -13.44 10.23 18.74
N GLU A 26 -13.12 10.95 17.65
CA GLU A 26 -13.83 10.81 16.36
C GLU A 26 -13.58 9.47 15.66
N ASP A 27 -12.51 8.75 16.00
CA ASP A 27 -12.24 7.38 15.52
C ASP A 27 -13.24 6.34 16.10
N PHE A 28 -14.03 6.70 17.13
CA PHE A 28 -15.00 5.80 17.74
C PHE A 28 -16.43 5.98 17.16
N PRO A 29 -17.02 4.97 16.49
CA PRO A 29 -18.26 5.12 15.72
C PRO A 29 -19.54 5.42 16.54
N LEU A 30 -19.51 5.32 17.86
CA LEU A 30 -20.66 5.52 18.75
C LEU A 30 -20.45 6.63 19.78
N VAL A 31 -19.37 7.40 19.63
CA VAL A 31 -18.97 8.48 20.53
C VAL A 31 -18.91 9.78 19.74
N THR A 32 -19.47 10.84 20.29
CA THR A 32 -19.35 12.20 19.76
C THR A 32 -18.58 13.06 20.76
N GLY A 33 -17.95 14.13 20.26
CA GLY A 33 -17.21 15.07 21.09
C GLY A 33 -17.80 16.48 21.09
N ASP A 34 -17.76 17.12 22.25
CA ASP A 34 -17.93 18.57 22.43
C ASP A 34 -16.60 19.13 22.94
N TYR A 35 -15.91 19.92 22.11
CA TYR A 35 -14.55 20.38 22.38
C TYR A 35 -14.54 21.90 22.56
N VAL A 36 -14.09 22.35 23.73
CA VAL A 36 -14.00 23.78 24.04
C VAL A 36 -12.57 24.14 24.42
N PHE A 37 -11.99 25.12 23.74
CA PHE A 37 -10.71 25.72 24.10
C PHE A 37 -10.96 27.10 24.72
N LEU A 38 -10.70 27.23 26.02
CA LEU A 38 -10.86 28.48 26.75
C LEU A 38 -9.59 29.32 26.61
N SER A 39 -9.61 30.30 25.71
CA SER A 39 -8.49 31.22 25.48
C SER A 39 -8.99 32.57 25.00
N ASN A 40 -8.22 33.61 25.29
CA ASN A 40 -8.40 34.96 24.73
C ASN A 40 -7.54 35.19 23.48
N GLN A 41 -6.79 34.17 23.03
CA GLN A 41 -5.94 34.23 21.84
C GLN A 41 -6.68 33.75 20.59
N VAL A 42 -6.34 34.33 19.43
CA VAL A 42 -6.79 33.85 18.12
C VAL A 42 -5.77 32.85 17.60
N LEU A 43 -6.15 31.57 17.47
CA LEU A 43 -5.32 30.52 16.89
C LEU A 43 -5.80 30.24 15.46
N GLU A 44 -4.88 30.32 14.48
CA GLU A 44 -5.21 30.08 13.06
C GLU A 44 -5.34 28.58 12.70
N ASP A 45 -4.67 27.70 13.45
CA ASP A 45 -4.49 26.28 13.11
C ASP A 45 -5.33 25.29 13.96
N ILE A 46 -6.37 25.74 14.68
CA ILE A 46 -7.20 24.84 15.49
C ILE A 46 -8.30 24.16 14.63
N PRO A 47 -8.59 22.84 14.81
CA PRO A 47 -9.66 22.18 14.07
C PRO A 47 -11.01 22.89 14.23
N LYS A 48 -11.77 23.02 13.13
CA LYS A 48 -13.06 23.75 13.10
C LYS A 48 -14.13 23.21 14.07
N VAL A 49 -13.96 21.97 14.51
CA VAL A 49 -14.86 21.32 15.48
C VAL A 49 -14.61 21.77 16.93
N VAL A 50 -13.49 22.46 17.19
CA VAL A 50 -13.16 23.02 18.51
C VAL A 50 -13.71 24.44 18.64
N HIS A 51 -14.52 24.67 19.67
CA HIS A 51 -15.07 25.98 19.98
C HIS A 51 -14.09 26.79 20.85
N VAL A 52 -13.65 27.94 20.37
CA VAL A 52 -12.79 28.85 21.13
C VAL A 52 -13.66 29.89 21.85
N GLU A 53 -13.53 29.97 23.18
CA GLU A 53 -14.33 30.89 24.01
C GLU A 53 -13.44 31.66 25.00
N ASP A 54 -13.63 32.99 25.08
CA ASP A 54 -13.06 33.81 26.16
C ASP A 54 -13.97 33.72 27.40
N ALA A 55 -13.88 32.60 28.12
CA ALA A 55 -14.71 32.31 29.29
C ALA A 55 -13.92 31.61 30.40
N LYS A 56 -14.46 31.67 31.63
CA LYS A 56 -13.87 30.98 32.79
C LYS A 56 -14.33 29.52 32.87
N LEU A 57 -13.49 28.62 33.36
CA LEU A 57 -13.79 27.19 33.49
C LEU A 57 -15.12 26.89 34.22
N LEU A 58 -15.47 27.71 35.24
CA LEU A 58 -16.72 27.55 36.00
C LEU A 58 -18.01 27.70 35.17
N THR A 59 -17.93 28.33 34.00
CA THR A 59 -19.03 28.44 33.03
C THR A 59 -19.31 27.10 32.33
N GLN A 60 -18.30 26.25 32.22
CA GLN A 60 -18.41 24.92 31.64
C GLN A 60 -18.93 23.92 32.67
N LYS A 61 -19.86 23.05 32.26
CA LYS A 61 -20.47 22.00 33.09
C LYS A 61 -20.48 20.68 32.36
N ASN A 62 -20.56 19.59 33.12
CA ASN A 62 -20.60 18.22 32.63
C ASN A 62 -19.39 17.85 31.76
N CYS A 63 -18.21 18.36 32.11
CA CYS A 63 -16.96 18.06 31.45
C CYS A 63 -16.53 16.62 31.79
N HIS A 64 -16.18 15.83 30.78
CA HIS A 64 -15.61 14.50 30.95
C HIS A 64 -14.09 14.57 31.08
N PHE A 65 -13.47 15.44 30.30
CA PHE A 65 -12.05 15.76 30.36
C PHE A 65 -11.87 17.27 30.54
N ILE A 66 -10.97 17.65 31.43
CA ILE A 66 -10.44 19.01 31.52
C ILE A 66 -8.93 18.92 31.32
N ILE A 67 -8.38 19.73 30.42
CA ILE A 67 -6.95 19.79 30.12
C ILE A 67 -6.40 21.12 30.62
N ILE A 68 -5.30 21.07 31.36
CA ILE A 68 -4.60 22.25 31.88
C ILE A 68 -3.08 22.12 31.66
N SER A 69 -2.41 23.25 31.41
CA SER A 69 -0.97 23.32 31.14
C SER A 69 -0.23 24.11 32.23
N GLY A 70 0.97 23.62 32.59
CA GLY A 70 1.91 24.35 33.43
C GLY A 70 1.67 24.21 34.94
N LEU A 71 2.74 23.89 35.67
CA LEU A 71 2.83 24.00 37.13
C LEU A 71 4.03 24.90 37.45
N CYS A 72 3.85 26.21 37.46
CA CYS A 72 4.80 27.11 38.12
C CYS A 72 4.03 28.28 38.75
N GLY A 73 3.91 28.28 40.09
CA GLY A 73 3.24 29.34 40.88
C GLY A 73 1.75 29.14 41.18
N ASP A 74 1.12 30.19 41.74
CA ASP A 74 -0.23 30.25 42.35
C ASP A 74 -1.43 29.87 41.46
N LEU A 75 -1.23 29.50 40.19
CA LEU A 75 -2.27 29.03 39.27
C LEU A 75 -2.78 27.61 39.59
N ASN A 76 -2.02 26.84 40.39
CA ASN A 76 -2.30 25.46 40.79
C ASN A 76 -3.59 25.31 41.61
N GLU A 77 -3.89 26.23 42.51
CA GLU A 77 -5.07 26.11 43.39
C GLU A 77 -6.37 26.41 42.65
N LEU A 78 -6.36 27.35 41.70
CA LEU A 78 -7.59 27.81 41.05
C LEU A 78 -8.16 26.73 40.11
N ALA A 79 -7.33 26.11 39.26
CA ALA A 79 -7.80 25.06 38.35
C ALA A 79 -8.18 23.78 39.10
N LEU A 80 -7.40 23.38 40.11
CA LEU A 80 -7.70 22.19 40.94
C LEU A 80 -8.93 22.38 41.84
N THR A 81 -9.24 23.60 42.28
CA THR A 81 -10.47 23.89 43.07
C THR A 81 -11.70 24.13 42.19
N GLN A 82 -11.52 24.53 40.93
CA GLN A 82 -12.63 24.77 39.99
C GLN A 82 -13.00 23.53 39.18
N ALA A 83 -12.03 22.69 38.78
CA ALA A 83 -12.28 21.49 37.98
C ALA A 83 -13.33 20.55 38.59
N PRO A 84 -13.33 20.25 39.92
CA PRO A 84 -14.38 19.44 40.54
C PRO A 84 -15.81 19.98 40.36
N LYS A 85 -15.98 21.29 40.17
CA LYS A 85 -17.30 21.95 39.98
C LYS A 85 -17.79 21.90 38.54
N SER A 86 -16.95 21.47 37.62
CA SER A 86 -17.20 21.41 36.18
C SER A 86 -17.16 19.98 35.64
N LEU A 87 -16.37 19.08 36.26
CA LEU A 87 -16.29 17.67 35.92
C LEU A 87 -17.56 16.90 36.28
N VAL A 88 -17.90 15.90 35.46
CA VAL A 88 -18.84 14.83 35.84
C VAL A 88 -18.21 13.93 36.91
N GLU A 89 -19.03 13.16 37.62
CA GLU A 89 -18.54 12.12 38.52
C GLU A 89 -17.63 11.14 37.75
N LYS A 90 -16.44 10.83 38.29
CA LYS A 90 -15.39 10.04 37.61
C LYS A 90 -14.84 10.65 36.32
N GLY A 91 -15.04 11.96 36.10
CA GLY A 91 -14.37 12.72 35.05
C GLY A 91 -12.86 12.82 35.29
N TYR A 92 -12.12 13.23 34.26
CA TYR A 92 -10.66 13.24 34.27
C TYR A 92 -10.10 14.65 34.11
N LEU A 93 -9.04 14.92 34.87
CA LEU A 93 -8.20 16.09 34.73
C LEU A 93 -6.86 15.65 34.14
N VAL A 94 -6.50 16.26 33.01
CA VAL A 94 -5.27 16.01 32.25
C VAL A 94 -4.35 17.19 32.49
N VAL A 95 -3.25 16.96 33.19
CA VAL A 95 -2.31 18.02 33.59
C VAL A 95 -1.02 17.85 32.80
N ARG A 96 -0.67 18.86 32.00
CA ARG A 96 0.61 18.91 31.28
C ARG A 96 1.63 19.62 32.15
N ILE A 97 2.73 18.94 32.44
CA ILE A 97 3.79 19.47 33.30
C ILE A 97 5.13 19.39 32.57
N ASN A 98 6.01 20.35 32.85
CA ASN A 98 7.39 20.30 32.38
C ASN A 98 8.29 19.97 33.57
N ASN A 99 9.05 18.88 33.50
CA ASN A 99 9.85 18.35 34.60
C ASN A 99 11.34 18.42 34.29
N SER A 100 11.85 19.63 34.04
CA SER A 100 13.29 19.88 33.83
C SER A 100 14.17 19.51 35.03
N SER A 101 13.59 19.41 36.24
CA SER A 101 14.31 19.17 37.51
C SER A 101 14.29 17.70 37.97
N GLY A 102 13.56 16.82 37.29
CA GLY A 102 13.53 15.37 37.57
C GLY A 102 12.67 14.94 38.77
N LYS A 103 11.94 15.85 39.43
CA LYS A 103 10.98 15.53 40.51
C LYS A 103 9.65 16.26 40.29
N ILE A 104 8.58 15.49 40.14
CA ILE A 104 7.21 16.00 40.10
C ILE A 104 6.75 16.19 41.55
N ASP A 105 6.81 17.43 42.07
CA ASP A 105 6.30 17.78 43.40
C ASP A 105 4.89 18.40 43.28
N LEU A 106 3.93 17.60 42.79
CA LEU A 106 2.53 18.00 42.72
C LEU A 106 1.75 17.43 43.90
N LYS A 107 1.20 18.29 44.76
CA LYS A 107 0.23 17.88 45.78
C LYS A 107 -1.13 17.65 45.13
N ILE A 108 -1.50 16.38 45.00
CA ILE A 108 -2.80 15.98 44.46
C ILE A 108 -3.87 16.20 45.54
N PRO A 109 -4.95 16.96 45.27
CA PRO A 109 -6.05 17.11 46.23
C PRO A 109 -6.72 15.78 46.55
N ASN A 110 -7.29 15.64 47.75
CA ASN A 110 -7.97 14.40 48.19
C ASN A 110 -9.12 13.97 47.27
N ASP A 111 -9.72 14.91 46.56
CA ASP A 111 -10.83 14.67 45.61
C ASP A 111 -10.36 14.08 44.28
N PHE A 112 -9.04 13.94 44.06
CA PHE A 112 -8.45 13.36 42.86
C PHE A 112 -7.57 12.16 43.19
N LYS A 113 -7.52 11.21 42.25
CA LYS A 113 -6.57 10.08 42.27
C LYS A 113 -5.72 10.08 41.01
N MET A 114 -4.43 9.83 41.16
CA MET A 114 -3.51 9.63 40.03
C MET A 114 -3.82 8.29 39.35
N ILE A 115 -4.06 8.34 38.03
CA ILE A 115 -4.29 7.16 37.19
C ILE A 115 -3.03 6.80 36.40
N ALA A 116 -2.36 7.79 35.81
CA ALA A 116 -1.18 7.55 34.99
C ALA A 116 -0.26 8.77 34.93
N GLU A 117 1.04 8.49 34.83
CA GLU A 117 2.08 9.46 34.48
C GLU A 117 2.66 9.05 33.13
N LEU A 118 2.46 9.88 32.11
CA LEU A 118 2.81 9.58 30.73
C LEU A 118 3.94 10.52 30.27
N PRO A 119 5.18 10.03 30.10
CA PRO A 119 6.24 10.85 29.54
C PRO A 119 5.99 11.13 28.06
N VAL A 120 6.26 12.36 27.62
CA VAL A 120 6.22 12.72 26.21
C VAL A 120 7.60 12.48 25.59
N GLU A 121 7.67 11.57 24.63
CA GLU A 121 8.94 11.15 24.00
C GLU A 121 9.76 12.34 23.49
N ASN A 122 11.07 12.30 23.72
CA ASN A 122 12.05 13.32 23.30
C ASN A 122 11.81 14.73 23.89
N THR A 123 11.04 14.85 24.97
CA THR A 123 10.83 16.13 25.68
C THR A 123 11.00 15.95 27.20
N ALA A 124 11.03 17.05 27.94
CA ALA A 124 10.97 17.06 29.40
C ALA A 124 9.52 17.07 29.94
N GLU A 125 8.52 16.92 29.05
CA GLU A 125 7.11 17.01 29.42
C GLU A 125 6.53 15.68 29.90
N PHE A 126 5.60 15.77 30.83
CA PHE A 126 4.77 14.67 31.31
C PHE A 126 3.30 15.07 31.24
N ILE A 127 2.45 14.09 30.94
CA ILE A 127 1.00 14.20 31.03
C ILE A 127 0.56 13.37 32.23
N LEU A 128 -0.03 14.04 33.23
CA LEU A 128 -0.64 13.39 34.38
C LEU A 128 -2.14 13.22 34.11
N LEU A 129 -2.62 11.99 34.30
CA LEU A 129 -4.05 11.69 34.22
C LEU A 129 -4.58 11.51 35.64
N LEU A 130 -5.41 12.44 36.08
CA LEU A 130 -6.07 12.42 37.37
C LEU A 130 -7.55 12.13 37.19
N GLN A 131 -8.14 11.28 38.04
CA GLN A 131 -9.58 11.03 38.05
C GLN A 131 -10.21 11.74 39.25
N TYR A 132 -11.30 12.46 39.00
CA TYR A 132 -12.13 13.06 40.04
C TYR A 132 -12.95 11.99 40.75
N VAL A 133 -12.73 11.82 42.04
CA VAL A 133 -13.42 10.85 42.88
C VAL A 133 -14.55 11.58 43.60
N GLY A 134 -15.78 11.34 43.15
CA GLY A 134 -16.96 11.88 43.81
C GLY A 134 -17.10 11.39 45.26
N THR A 135 -18.01 12.01 46.01
CA THR A 135 -18.21 11.75 47.46
C THR A 135 -18.99 10.47 47.78
N LYS A 136 -19.45 9.71 46.77
CA LYS A 136 -20.26 8.50 46.98
C LYS A 136 -19.41 7.25 46.94
N ALA A 137 -19.39 6.52 48.05
CA ALA A 137 -18.85 5.16 48.09
C ALA A 137 -19.68 4.23 47.19
N PRO A 138 -19.07 3.18 46.59
CA PRO A 138 -19.83 2.15 45.90
C PRO A 138 -20.86 1.53 46.86
N SER A 139 -22.10 1.36 46.39
CA SER A 139 -23.23 0.94 47.24
C SER A 139 -23.28 -0.56 47.54
N LEU A 140 -22.48 -1.37 46.85
CA LEU A 140 -22.50 -2.84 46.93
C LEU A 140 -21.07 -3.39 46.89
N GLU A 141 -20.81 -4.40 47.72
CA GLU A 141 -19.54 -5.13 47.72
C GLU A 141 -19.41 -6.00 46.46
N PRO A 142 -18.23 -6.02 45.81
CA PRO A 142 -18.03 -6.83 44.62
C PRO A 142 -17.82 -8.31 44.94
N ILE A 143 -18.27 -9.17 44.04
CA ILE A 143 -17.91 -10.60 44.06
C ILE A 143 -16.64 -10.80 43.23
N ALA A 144 -15.67 -11.54 43.78
CA ALA A 144 -14.47 -11.93 43.06
C ALA A 144 -14.64 -13.31 42.42
N VAL A 145 -14.38 -13.43 41.11
CA VAL A 145 -14.42 -14.67 40.34
C VAL A 145 -13.04 -14.92 39.74
N GLU A 146 -12.44 -16.04 40.09
CA GLU A 146 -11.15 -16.46 39.55
C GLU A 146 -11.33 -17.15 38.19
N ILE A 147 -10.53 -16.75 37.21
CA ILE A 147 -10.36 -17.47 35.95
C ILE A 147 -8.99 -18.13 35.99
N SER A 148 -9.00 -19.46 36.10
CA SER A 148 -7.79 -20.26 36.12
C SER A 148 -7.74 -21.23 34.94
N ASP A 149 -6.54 -21.45 34.38
CA ASP A 149 -6.31 -22.47 33.34
C ASP A 149 -6.49 -23.90 33.86
N CYS A 150 -6.48 -24.08 35.19
CA CYS A 150 -6.70 -25.33 35.89
C CYS A 150 -8.19 -25.71 35.96
N ASP A 151 -9.11 -24.75 35.85
CA ASP A 151 -10.56 -25.02 35.78
C ASP A 151 -10.94 -25.54 34.39
N LYS A 152 -11.01 -26.87 34.24
CA LYS A 152 -11.40 -27.54 32.99
C LYS A 152 -12.91 -27.59 32.77
N GLU A 153 -13.70 -27.33 33.80
CA GLU A 153 -15.17 -27.37 33.76
C GLU A 153 -15.77 -25.97 33.53
N PHE A 154 -14.93 -24.93 33.52
CA PHE A 154 -15.30 -23.53 33.29
C PHE A 154 -16.39 -23.03 34.27
N THR A 155 -16.29 -23.44 35.53
CA THR A 155 -17.25 -23.10 36.60
C THR A 155 -17.40 -21.59 36.81
N TRP A 156 -16.34 -20.83 36.53
CA TRP A 156 -16.34 -19.36 36.57
C TRP A 156 -17.39 -18.74 35.63
N ILE A 157 -17.75 -19.40 34.51
CA ILE A 157 -18.76 -18.88 33.57
C ILE A 157 -20.11 -18.73 34.28
N THR A 158 -20.54 -19.77 35.01
CA THR A 158 -21.81 -19.75 35.72
C THR A 158 -21.83 -18.70 36.82
N GLN A 159 -20.69 -18.50 37.52
CA GLN A 159 -20.56 -17.46 38.54
C GLN A 159 -20.70 -16.05 37.96
N VAL A 160 -20.03 -15.77 36.83
CA VAL A 160 -20.14 -14.49 36.13
C VAL A 160 -21.55 -14.26 35.58
N GLN A 161 -22.21 -15.30 35.04
CA GLN A 161 -23.59 -15.19 34.56
C GLN A 161 -24.55 -14.85 35.70
N GLN A 162 -24.42 -15.52 36.85
CA GLN A 162 -25.24 -15.25 38.02
C GLN A 162 -25.04 -13.83 38.55
N SER A 163 -23.79 -13.35 38.61
CA SER A 163 -23.51 -12.01 39.13
C SER A 163 -24.04 -10.90 38.21
N ILE A 164 -23.96 -11.07 36.90
CA ILE A 164 -24.55 -10.16 35.91
C ILE A 164 -26.08 -10.15 36.05
N ASN A 165 -26.73 -11.32 36.10
CA ASN A 165 -28.18 -11.44 36.27
C ASN A 165 -28.67 -10.78 37.57
N ASN A 166 -27.89 -10.88 38.64
CA ASN A 166 -28.17 -10.27 39.93
C ASN A 166 -27.73 -8.79 40.02
N LYS A 167 -27.19 -8.21 38.93
CA LYS A 167 -26.68 -6.83 38.87
C LYS A 167 -25.66 -6.52 39.97
N THR A 168 -24.83 -7.51 40.29
CA THR A 168 -23.81 -7.41 41.35
C THR A 168 -22.48 -6.99 40.74
N PRO A 169 -21.79 -5.97 41.29
CA PRO A 169 -20.43 -5.64 40.86
C PRO A 169 -19.54 -6.88 40.91
N THR A 170 -18.81 -7.14 39.82
CA THR A 170 -18.05 -8.40 39.67
C THR A 170 -16.61 -8.08 39.29
N ILE A 171 -15.67 -8.61 40.06
CA ILE A 171 -14.25 -8.59 39.75
C ILE A 171 -13.87 -9.96 39.19
N VAL A 172 -13.49 -9.99 37.93
CA VAL A 172 -12.99 -11.20 37.29
C VAL A 172 -11.46 -11.11 37.27
N TYR A 173 -10.76 -12.07 37.86
CA TYR A 173 -9.32 -11.98 37.99
C TYR A 173 -8.61 -13.25 37.51
N ALA A 174 -7.36 -13.10 37.11
CA ALA A 174 -6.47 -14.21 36.79
C ALA A 174 -5.12 -13.91 37.45
N HIS A 175 -4.56 -14.91 38.16
CA HIS A 175 -3.33 -14.74 38.93
C HIS A 175 -2.26 -15.73 38.48
N ASN A 176 -1.20 -15.22 37.87
CA ASN A 176 -0.06 -15.99 37.33
C ASN A 176 -0.44 -17.09 36.33
N GLU A 177 -1.52 -16.85 35.60
CA GLU A 177 -2.08 -17.75 34.58
C GLU A 177 -1.36 -17.60 33.24
N LYS A 178 -0.75 -18.67 32.74
CA LYS A 178 0.04 -18.63 31.49
C LYS A 178 -0.84 -18.43 30.26
N LEU A 179 -2.03 -19.04 30.25
CA LEU A 179 -3.00 -18.96 29.16
C LEU A 179 -4.28 -18.34 29.69
N ASN A 180 -4.38 -17.02 29.60
CA ASN A 180 -5.60 -16.31 29.98
C ASN A 180 -6.04 -15.34 28.87
N GLY A 181 -7.34 -15.38 28.55
CA GLY A 181 -7.99 -14.46 27.60
C GLY A 181 -8.78 -13.35 28.30
N LEU A 182 -8.48 -13.08 29.58
CA LEU A 182 -9.31 -12.28 30.50
C LEU A 182 -9.66 -10.89 29.94
N ILE A 183 -8.68 -10.20 29.35
CA ILE A 183 -8.90 -8.87 28.78
C ILE A 183 -9.86 -8.92 27.59
N GLY A 184 -9.69 -9.92 26.70
CA GLY A 184 -10.59 -10.14 25.57
C GLY A 184 -12.02 -10.43 26.03
N LEU A 185 -12.17 -11.33 27.00
CA LEU A 185 -13.46 -11.65 27.61
C LEU A 185 -14.14 -10.42 28.22
N VAL A 186 -13.42 -9.64 29.02
CA VAL A 186 -13.97 -8.46 29.70
C VAL A 186 -14.35 -7.38 28.69
N ASN A 187 -13.58 -7.21 27.60
CA ASN A 187 -13.94 -6.32 26.51
C ASN A 187 -15.26 -6.74 25.83
N CYS A 188 -15.55 -8.04 25.73
CA CYS A 188 -16.84 -8.53 25.25
C CYS A 188 -17.95 -8.26 26.27
N LEU A 189 -17.78 -8.69 27.52
CA LEU A 189 -18.80 -8.58 28.56
C LEU A 189 -19.20 -7.12 28.86
N ARG A 190 -18.25 -6.18 28.77
CA ARG A 190 -18.54 -4.75 28.98
C ARG A 190 -19.40 -4.10 27.89
N ARG A 191 -19.61 -4.79 26.75
CA ARG A 191 -20.53 -4.36 25.68
C ARG A 191 -21.95 -4.90 25.87
N GLU A 192 -22.14 -5.81 26.81
CA GLU A 192 -23.45 -6.36 27.18
C GLU A 192 -24.20 -5.44 28.15
N PRO A 193 -25.53 -5.58 28.29
CA PRO A 193 -26.31 -4.89 29.32
C PRO A 193 -25.70 -5.09 30.71
N ASP A 194 -25.64 -4.02 31.50
CA ASP A 194 -25.04 -3.99 32.84
C ASP A 194 -23.54 -4.37 32.90
N GLY A 195 -22.87 -4.55 31.76
CA GLY A 195 -21.45 -4.90 31.67
C GLY A 195 -20.50 -3.88 32.31
N HIS A 196 -20.94 -2.63 32.51
CA HIS A 196 -20.19 -1.59 33.22
C HIS A 196 -19.80 -1.99 34.66
N LEU A 197 -20.54 -2.94 35.27
CA LEU A 197 -20.29 -3.50 36.61
C LEU A 197 -19.11 -4.49 36.67
N ILE A 198 -18.57 -4.90 35.51
CA ILE A 198 -17.51 -5.91 35.42
C ILE A 198 -16.16 -5.21 35.36
N THR A 199 -15.29 -5.56 36.30
CA THR A 199 -13.90 -5.09 36.38
C THR A 199 -12.97 -6.30 36.30
N CYS A 200 -11.77 -6.14 35.72
CA CYS A 200 -10.79 -7.20 35.72
C CYS A 200 -9.46 -6.86 36.36
N PHE A 201 -8.85 -7.90 36.93
CA PHE A 201 -7.51 -7.89 37.52
C PHE A 201 -6.67 -9.01 36.91
N LEU A 202 -5.71 -8.63 36.08
CA LEU A 202 -4.73 -9.56 35.52
C LEU A 202 -3.40 -9.40 36.28
N ILE A 203 -3.04 -10.39 37.09
CA ILE A 203 -1.85 -10.34 37.94
C ILE A 203 -0.80 -11.27 37.36
N ASN A 204 0.17 -10.71 36.65
CA ASN A 204 1.26 -11.41 35.96
C ASN A 204 2.60 -11.21 36.68
N ASP A 205 2.59 -11.34 38.00
CA ASP A 205 3.79 -11.27 38.82
C ASP A 205 3.70 -12.27 39.97
N LYS A 206 4.70 -13.14 40.09
CA LYS A 206 4.75 -14.16 41.15
C LYS A 206 4.99 -13.55 42.54
N SER A 207 5.52 -12.34 42.59
CA SER A 207 5.76 -11.62 43.84
C SER A 207 4.53 -10.91 44.38
N ALA A 208 3.44 -10.82 43.62
CA ALA A 208 2.20 -10.22 44.06
C ALA A 208 1.52 -11.06 45.17
N PRO A 209 0.86 -10.41 46.14
CA PRO A 209 0.07 -11.12 47.15
C PRO A 209 -1.09 -11.88 46.50
N ALA A 210 -1.60 -12.93 47.16
CA ALA A 210 -2.80 -13.63 46.70
C ALA A 210 -3.98 -12.66 46.55
N PHE A 211 -4.82 -12.85 45.53
CA PHE A 211 -5.89 -11.90 45.24
C PHE A 211 -6.88 -11.80 46.41
N ASN A 212 -6.98 -10.60 46.98
CA ASN A 212 -7.94 -10.29 48.04
C ASN A 212 -8.32 -8.81 47.97
N ILE A 213 -9.59 -8.53 47.64
CA ILE A 213 -10.08 -7.15 47.46
C ILE A 213 -10.01 -6.32 48.74
N ASN A 214 -9.98 -6.95 49.91
CA ASN A 214 -9.89 -6.27 51.21
C ASN A 214 -8.45 -5.89 51.56
N GLU A 215 -7.45 -6.44 50.87
CA GLU A 215 -6.06 -6.01 51.06
C GLU A 215 -5.81 -4.67 50.39
N SER A 216 -5.08 -3.79 51.09
CA SER A 216 -4.74 -2.44 50.61
C SER A 216 -4.17 -2.45 49.18
N PHE A 217 -3.35 -3.46 48.84
CA PHE A 217 -2.73 -3.60 47.53
C PHE A 217 -3.77 -3.65 46.38
N TYR A 218 -4.87 -4.38 46.54
CA TYR A 218 -5.93 -4.50 45.55
C TYR A 218 -7.03 -3.45 45.75
N ALA A 219 -7.37 -3.13 47.01
CA ALA A 219 -8.41 -2.17 47.37
C ALA A 219 -8.11 -0.78 46.81
N THR A 220 -6.85 -0.32 46.93
CA THR A 220 -6.42 1.00 46.43
C THR A 220 -6.56 1.10 44.91
N GLN A 221 -6.15 0.05 44.19
CA GLN A 221 -6.28 -0.04 42.75
C GLN A 221 -7.75 -0.14 42.30
N TYR A 222 -8.56 -0.97 42.95
CA TYR A 222 -9.99 -1.10 42.66
C TYR A 222 -10.74 0.21 42.88
N ALA A 223 -10.34 0.99 43.89
CA ALA A 223 -10.93 2.27 44.19
C ALA A 223 -10.66 3.36 43.11
N LEU A 224 -9.85 3.08 42.08
CA LEU A 224 -9.72 3.89 40.87
C LEU A 224 -10.88 3.65 39.88
N GLY A 225 -11.69 2.61 40.08
CA GLY A 225 -12.85 2.30 39.24
C GLY A 225 -12.50 1.98 37.78
N LEU A 226 -11.25 1.56 37.53
CA LEU A 226 -10.79 1.21 36.19
C LEU A 226 -11.33 -0.16 35.78
N ALA A 227 -11.79 -0.27 34.53
CA ALA A 227 -12.34 -1.52 34.00
C ALA A 227 -11.31 -2.65 33.88
N VAL A 228 -10.05 -2.30 33.59
CA VAL A 228 -8.96 -3.25 33.34
C VAL A 228 -7.75 -2.84 34.17
N ASN A 229 -7.32 -3.73 35.06
CA ASN A 229 -6.18 -3.53 35.96
C ASN A 229 -5.19 -4.65 35.72
N VAL A 230 -3.99 -4.31 35.27
CA VAL A 230 -2.92 -5.28 34.99
C VAL A 230 -1.77 -5.00 35.94
N TYR A 231 -1.33 -6.00 36.70
CA TYR A 231 -0.11 -5.91 37.50
C TYR A 231 0.98 -6.74 36.83
N GLN A 232 2.08 -6.10 36.45
CA GLN A 232 3.20 -6.76 35.79
C GLN A 232 4.51 -6.00 36.08
N ASN A 233 5.59 -6.72 36.33
CA ASN A 233 6.92 -6.16 36.62
C ASN A 233 6.88 -5.14 37.77
N GLY A 234 6.18 -5.47 38.85
CA GLY A 234 6.07 -4.61 40.03
C GLY A 234 5.17 -3.36 39.87
N LYS A 235 4.47 -3.17 38.75
CA LYS A 235 3.66 -1.96 38.47
C LYS A 235 2.25 -2.29 38.00
N TRP A 236 1.30 -1.43 38.39
CA TRP A 236 -0.05 -1.41 37.83
C TRP A 236 -0.07 -0.69 36.48
N GLY A 237 -0.94 -1.15 35.59
CA GLY A 237 -1.12 -0.59 34.26
C GLY A 237 -2.28 -1.23 33.51
N SER A 238 -2.26 -1.07 32.19
CA SER A 238 -3.26 -1.64 31.29
C SER A 238 -2.67 -1.78 29.89
N TYR A 239 -3.29 -2.62 29.05
CA TYR A 239 -2.92 -2.69 27.64
C TYR A 239 -3.57 -1.55 26.85
N ARG A 240 -2.80 -0.97 25.95
CA ARG A 240 -3.22 0.14 25.07
C ARG A 240 -2.78 -0.17 23.64
N HIS A 241 -3.61 0.23 22.68
CA HIS A 241 -3.27 0.15 21.27
C HIS A 241 -2.55 1.45 20.89
N LEU A 242 -1.42 1.32 20.21
CA LEU A 242 -0.66 2.45 19.68
C LEU A 242 -0.66 2.35 18.16
N LEU A 243 -0.75 3.50 17.50
CA LEU A 243 -0.68 3.56 16.04
C LEU A 243 0.73 3.16 15.58
N LEU A 244 0.82 2.10 14.77
CA LEU A 244 2.08 1.72 14.13
C LEU A 244 2.38 2.70 13.00
N ARG A 245 3.33 3.61 13.22
CA ARG A 245 3.86 4.47 12.16
C ARG A 245 4.69 3.62 11.20
N LEU A 246 4.08 3.24 10.08
CA LEU A 246 4.78 2.60 8.97
C LEU A 246 5.55 3.69 8.20
N GLU A 247 6.78 3.94 8.60
CA GLU A 247 7.69 4.78 7.82
C GLU A 247 8.29 3.95 6.68
N GLU A 248 8.03 4.35 5.43
CA GLU A 248 8.71 3.78 4.27
C GLU A 248 10.20 4.14 4.31
N LYS A 249 11.04 3.19 4.74
CA LYS A 249 12.50 3.38 4.76
C LYS A 249 13.10 3.06 3.39
N ILE A 250 13.35 4.11 2.61
CA ILE A 250 14.13 4.00 1.37
C ILE A 250 15.60 3.80 1.75
N ALA A 251 16.17 2.65 1.38
CA ALA A 251 17.58 2.35 1.63
C ALA A 251 18.21 1.67 0.41
N PRO A 252 19.51 1.91 0.12
CA PRO A 252 20.25 1.12 -0.85
C PRO A 252 20.29 -0.35 -0.43
N ARG A 253 20.06 -1.26 -1.38
CA ARG A 253 20.11 -2.71 -1.10
C ARG A 253 21.01 -3.44 -2.08
N LYS A 254 21.51 -4.60 -1.65
CA LYS A 254 22.34 -5.52 -2.45
C LYS A 254 21.62 -6.84 -2.77
N ASP A 255 20.45 -7.05 -2.18
CA ASP A 255 19.58 -8.19 -2.41
C ASP A 255 18.78 -8.04 -3.69
N HIS A 256 17.90 -9.01 -3.96
CA HIS A 256 17.03 -8.97 -5.11
C HIS A 256 15.94 -7.92 -4.91
N VAL A 257 15.89 -6.99 -5.85
CA VAL A 257 14.80 -6.03 -6.04
C VAL A 257 14.25 -6.14 -7.46
N TYR A 258 12.96 -5.87 -7.60
CA TYR A 258 12.27 -5.78 -8.90
C TYR A 258 11.30 -4.60 -8.93
N GLY A 259 11.05 -4.08 -10.13
CA GLY A 259 10.15 -2.95 -10.33
C GLY A 259 8.72 -3.41 -10.60
N ASN A 260 7.74 -2.86 -9.89
CA ASN A 260 6.33 -3.12 -10.17
C ASN A 260 5.41 -1.95 -9.76
N VAL A 261 4.23 -1.88 -10.36
CA VAL A 261 3.15 -0.95 -9.95
C VAL A 261 2.39 -1.53 -8.76
N LEU A 262 2.22 -0.75 -7.70
CA LEU A 262 1.42 -1.15 -6.54
C LEU A 262 -0.08 -1.07 -6.85
N GLN A 263 -0.48 -0.11 -7.68
CA GLN A 263 -1.84 0.10 -8.14
C GLN A 263 -1.87 0.11 -9.67
N ARG A 264 -2.50 -0.91 -10.26
CA ARG A 264 -2.66 -1.01 -11.71
C ARG A 264 -3.48 0.17 -12.24
N GLY A 265 -3.06 0.74 -13.36
CA GLY A 265 -3.65 1.95 -13.92
C GLY A 265 -3.04 3.25 -13.41
N ASP A 266 -2.31 3.22 -12.29
CA ASP A 266 -1.58 4.36 -11.77
C ASP A 266 -0.06 4.13 -11.84
N LEU A 267 0.58 4.77 -12.81
CA LEU A 267 2.04 4.69 -12.98
C LEU A 267 2.82 5.40 -11.87
N SER A 268 2.18 6.30 -11.10
CA SER A 268 2.81 6.94 -9.94
C SER A 268 3.11 5.95 -8.82
N SER A 269 2.43 4.80 -8.83
CA SER A 269 2.61 3.70 -7.90
C SER A 269 3.77 2.77 -8.24
N LEU A 270 4.52 3.02 -9.32
CA LEU A 270 5.70 2.24 -9.68
C LEU A 270 6.78 2.39 -8.60
N ARG A 271 7.21 1.28 -8.03
CA ARG A 271 8.21 1.21 -6.96
C ARG A 271 9.16 0.03 -7.17
N TRP A 272 10.34 0.14 -6.57
CA TRP A 272 11.21 -1.01 -6.35
C TRP A 272 10.74 -1.76 -5.11
N ILE A 273 10.51 -3.06 -5.26
CA ILE A 273 10.02 -3.94 -4.21
C ILE A 273 11.10 -4.99 -3.93
N GLU A 274 11.25 -5.36 -2.67
CA GLU A 274 12.09 -6.50 -2.28
C GLU A 274 11.55 -7.77 -2.92
N GLY A 275 12.42 -8.46 -3.65
CA GLY A 275 12.09 -9.67 -4.36
C GLY A 275 12.60 -10.93 -3.67
N PRO A 276 12.11 -12.11 -4.09
CA PRO A 276 12.31 -13.35 -3.34
C PRO A 276 13.67 -14.03 -3.59
N PHE A 277 14.41 -13.62 -4.62
CA PHE A 277 15.61 -14.31 -5.04
C PHE A 277 16.82 -14.01 -4.14
N ASN A 278 17.62 -15.04 -3.89
CA ASN A 278 18.89 -14.89 -3.21
C ASN A 278 19.99 -14.55 -4.25
N PRO A 279 20.65 -13.38 -4.16
CA PRO A 279 21.70 -13.02 -5.11
C PRO A 279 22.84 -14.03 -5.23
N LYS A 280 23.08 -14.83 -4.18
CA LYS A 280 24.14 -15.85 -4.15
C LYS A 280 23.82 -17.07 -5.02
N THR A 281 22.53 -17.33 -5.28
CA THR A 281 22.07 -18.46 -6.09
C THR A 281 21.69 -18.05 -7.51
N CYS A 282 21.50 -16.75 -7.76
CA CYS A 282 21.14 -16.23 -9.08
C CYS A 282 22.28 -16.33 -10.10
N ASP A 283 21.96 -16.82 -11.29
CA ASP A 283 22.93 -16.95 -12.38
C ASP A 283 23.25 -15.63 -13.07
N ILE A 284 22.30 -14.69 -13.09
CA ILE A 284 22.43 -13.44 -13.84
C ILE A 284 22.23 -12.24 -12.93
N LYS A 285 23.17 -11.29 -13.00
CA LYS A 285 22.99 -9.93 -12.49
C LYS A 285 22.63 -9.01 -13.65
N ILE A 286 21.45 -8.40 -13.59
CA ILE A 286 20.95 -7.50 -14.63
C ILE A 286 21.70 -6.17 -14.56
N ALA A 287 22.09 -5.65 -15.73
CA ALA A 287 22.67 -4.32 -15.89
C ALA A 287 21.69 -3.35 -16.57
N TYR A 288 20.96 -3.82 -17.58
CA TYR A 288 19.93 -3.04 -18.28
C TYR A 288 18.69 -3.90 -18.51
N SER A 289 17.54 -3.29 -18.30
CA SER A 289 16.22 -3.83 -18.63
C SER A 289 15.54 -2.85 -19.57
N SER A 290 14.98 -3.35 -20.67
CA SER A 290 14.15 -2.54 -21.57
C SER A 290 12.68 -2.82 -21.32
N LEU A 291 11.91 -1.75 -21.39
CA LEU A 291 10.46 -1.82 -21.32
C LEU A 291 9.90 -2.13 -22.70
N ASN A 292 8.97 -3.07 -22.73
CA ASN A 292 8.25 -3.47 -23.91
C ASN A 292 6.78 -3.03 -23.83
N PHE A 293 6.08 -3.05 -24.97
CA PHE A 293 4.68 -2.60 -25.02
C PHE A 293 3.78 -3.37 -24.03
N ARG A 294 4.07 -4.66 -23.82
CA ARG A 294 3.38 -5.50 -22.83
C ARG A 294 3.51 -4.94 -21.41
N ASP A 295 4.71 -4.49 -21.02
CA ASP A 295 4.95 -3.94 -19.67
C ASP A 295 4.08 -2.71 -19.41
N ILE A 296 3.95 -1.84 -20.43
CA ILE A 296 3.10 -0.65 -20.36
C ILE A 296 1.61 -1.04 -20.27
N MET A 297 1.17 -2.01 -21.08
CA MET A 297 -0.24 -2.44 -21.07
C MET A 297 -0.63 -3.11 -19.75
N LEU A 298 0.26 -3.89 -19.14
CA LEU A 298 0.07 -4.47 -17.81
C LEU A 298 0.05 -3.38 -16.73
N ALA A 299 1.02 -2.47 -16.74
CA ALA A 299 1.13 -1.40 -15.75
C ALA A 299 -0.07 -0.42 -15.78
N THR A 300 -0.58 -0.13 -16.98
CA THR A 300 -1.77 0.72 -17.18
C THR A 300 -3.10 0.00 -17.00
N GLY A 301 -3.09 -1.31 -16.72
CA GLY A 301 -4.30 -2.10 -16.52
C GLY A 301 -5.12 -2.37 -17.79
N ARG A 302 -4.57 -2.10 -18.97
CA ARG A 302 -5.21 -2.39 -20.27
C ARG A 302 -5.09 -3.84 -20.71
N LEU A 303 -4.23 -4.60 -20.04
CA LEU A 303 -4.04 -6.03 -20.28
C LEU A 303 -4.13 -6.78 -18.95
N ALA A 304 -4.90 -7.87 -18.96
CA ALA A 304 -5.11 -8.72 -17.80
C ALA A 304 -3.83 -9.51 -17.45
N VAL A 305 -3.46 -9.51 -16.17
CA VAL A 305 -2.26 -10.19 -15.67
C VAL A 305 -2.48 -11.71 -15.59
N GLU A 306 -3.74 -12.17 -15.46
CA GLU A 306 -4.09 -13.60 -15.47
C GLU A 306 -3.67 -14.31 -16.78
N LEU A 307 -3.43 -13.56 -17.85
CA LEU A 307 -2.96 -14.10 -19.12
C LEU A 307 -1.48 -14.54 -19.09
N PHE A 308 -0.72 -14.21 -18.03
CA PHE A 308 0.75 -14.33 -18.00
C PHE A 308 1.32 -14.97 -16.72
N GLY A 309 0.51 -15.66 -15.90
CA GLY A 309 1.03 -16.36 -14.72
C GLY A 309 0.07 -17.40 -14.12
N ASP A 310 0.64 -18.53 -13.71
CA ASP A 310 -0.10 -19.69 -13.19
C ASP A 310 -0.43 -19.58 -11.69
N SER A 311 0.21 -18.65 -10.96
CA SER A 311 0.00 -18.43 -9.52
C SER A 311 -0.06 -16.94 -9.14
N ARG A 312 -0.61 -16.62 -7.95
CA ARG A 312 -0.65 -15.23 -7.46
C ARG A 312 0.74 -14.64 -7.23
N LEU A 313 1.73 -15.46 -6.89
CA LEU A 313 3.12 -15.03 -6.75
C LEU A 313 3.73 -14.65 -8.10
N ASP A 314 3.41 -15.41 -9.14
CA ASP A 314 3.85 -15.15 -10.50
C ASP A 314 3.32 -13.83 -11.05
N GLN A 315 2.13 -13.42 -10.60
CA GLN A 315 1.46 -12.19 -11.01
C GLN A 315 2.02 -10.92 -10.33
N ASN A 316 2.90 -11.08 -9.32
CA ASN A 316 3.49 -9.95 -8.61
C ASN A 316 4.81 -9.46 -9.22
N CYS A 317 5.50 -10.24 -10.05
CA CYS A 317 6.77 -9.88 -10.70
C CYS A 317 6.65 -10.08 -12.23
N VAL A 318 5.77 -9.30 -12.86
CA VAL A 318 5.37 -9.53 -14.26
C VAL A 318 6.07 -8.65 -15.29
N LEU A 319 6.64 -7.53 -14.84
CA LEU A 319 7.27 -6.55 -15.73
C LEU A 319 8.66 -7.00 -16.17
N GLY A 320 8.96 -6.74 -17.43
CA GLY A 320 10.24 -6.98 -18.07
C GLY A 320 10.28 -8.29 -18.82
N LEU A 321 10.48 -8.15 -20.12
CA LEU A 321 10.58 -9.24 -21.09
C LEU A 321 12.00 -9.55 -21.54
N GLU A 322 12.95 -8.66 -21.25
CA GLU A 322 14.33 -8.84 -21.66
C GLU A 322 15.27 -8.05 -20.77
N TYR A 323 16.53 -8.43 -20.84
CA TYR A 323 17.61 -7.74 -20.16
C TYR A 323 18.94 -7.97 -20.88
N SER A 324 19.93 -7.17 -20.49
CA SER A 324 21.33 -7.52 -20.63
C SER A 324 22.04 -7.43 -19.27
N GLY A 325 23.04 -8.26 -19.07
CA GLY A 325 23.67 -8.41 -17.77
C GLY A 325 24.95 -9.23 -17.79
N ILE A 326 25.38 -9.61 -16.60
CA ILE A 326 26.58 -10.43 -16.37
C ILE A 326 26.15 -11.75 -15.75
N HIS A 327 26.62 -12.85 -16.34
CA HIS A 327 26.53 -14.15 -15.72
C HIS A 327 27.44 -14.19 -14.49
N THR A 328 26.88 -14.36 -13.30
CA THR A 328 27.56 -14.22 -12.00
C THR A 328 28.69 -15.23 -11.82
N LYS A 329 28.48 -16.48 -12.28
CA LYS A 329 29.47 -17.57 -12.22
C LYS A 329 30.59 -17.45 -13.26
N THR A 330 30.27 -17.10 -14.51
CA THR A 330 31.26 -17.13 -15.61
C THR A 330 31.82 -15.76 -15.99
N GLY A 331 31.25 -14.66 -15.48
CA GLY A 331 31.61 -13.29 -15.87
C GLY A 331 31.22 -12.90 -17.30
N ARG A 332 30.51 -13.76 -18.04
CA ARG A 332 30.13 -13.50 -19.43
C ARG A 332 29.07 -12.40 -19.50
N ARG A 333 29.20 -11.54 -20.51
CA ARG A 333 28.19 -10.55 -20.85
C ARG A 333 27.10 -11.24 -21.65
N VAL A 334 25.85 -11.16 -21.19
CA VAL A 334 24.72 -11.86 -21.79
C VAL A 334 23.57 -10.90 -22.08
N MET A 335 22.77 -11.24 -23.09
CA MET A 335 21.47 -10.64 -23.38
C MET A 335 20.44 -11.76 -23.49
N SER A 336 19.21 -11.53 -23.04
CA SER A 336 18.21 -12.59 -22.95
C SER A 336 16.80 -12.06 -23.04
N MET A 337 15.90 -12.91 -23.57
CA MET A 337 14.46 -12.77 -23.42
C MET A 337 13.98 -13.67 -22.28
N VAL A 338 13.11 -13.14 -21.42
CA VAL A 338 12.47 -13.83 -20.31
C VAL A 338 10.97 -13.63 -20.35
N ALA A 339 10.24 -14.58 -19.78
CA ALA A 339 8.78 -14.47 -19.71
C ALA A 339 8.32 -13.32 -18.82
N LYS A 340 9.09 -12.96 -17.77
CA LYS A 340 8.79 -11.92 -16.78
C LYS A 340 10.01 -11.62 -15.90
N GLY A 341 9.89 -10.60 -15.05
CA GLY A 341 10.90 -10.25 -14.05
C GLY A 341 12.17 -9.63 -14.63
N GLY A 342 12.17 -9.27 -15.92
CA GLY A 342 13.28 -8.59 -16.56
C GLY A 342 13.54 -7.20 -15.99
N VAL A 343 12.53 -6.54 -15.40
CA VAL A 343 12.70 -5.29 -14.63
C VAL A 343 13.08 -5.66 -13.20
N GLY A 344 14.34 -6.07 -13.05
CA GLY A 344 14.88 -6.60 -11.80
C GLY A 344 16.39 -6.41 -11.71
N SER A 345 16.91 -6.75 -10.55
CA SER A 345 18.36 -6.76 -10.29
C SER A 345 19.02 -8.10 -10.60
N TYR A 346 18.25 -9.20 -10.52
CA TYR A 346 18.73 -10.56 -10.77
C TYR A 346 17.67 -11.41 -11.45
N VAL A 347 18.13 -12.48 -12.11
CA VAL A 347 17.27 -13.57 -12.60
C VAL A 347 17.84 -14.87 -12.08
N GLU A 348 16.99 -15.70 -11.45
CA GLU A 348 17.42 -16.95 -10.82
C GLU A 348 17.83 -18.01 -11.85
N ASN A 349 16.98 -18.27 -12.86
CA ASN A 349 17.23 -19.26 -13.90
C ASN A 349 17.42 -18.58 -15.26
N ALA A 350 18.59 -18.77 -15.89
CA ALA A 350 18.80 -18.34 -17.26
C ALA A 350 17.78 -19.04 -18.18
N SER A 351 17.04 -18.27 -18.99
CA SER A 351 16.13 -18.85 -19.97
C SER A 351 16.94 -19.61 -21.03
N GLY A 352 16.30 -20.54 -21.76
CA GLY A 352 16.90 -21.11 -22.97
C GLY A 352 17.14 -20.06 -24.08
N LEU A 353 16.65 -18.83 -23.90
CA LEU A 353 16.75 -17.69 -24.80
C LEU A 353 17.80 -16.70 -24.27
N ILE A 354 19.05 -17.15 -24.21
CA ILE A 354 20.21 -16.37 -23.77
C ILE A 354 21.31 -16.39 -24.83
N TRP A 355 21.92 -15.23 -25.07
CA TRP A 355 22.99 -15.04 -26.05
C TRP A 355 24.16 -14.29 -25.44
N ASP A 356 25.37 -14.65 -25.85
CA ASP A 356 26.58 -13.88 -25.50
C ASP A 356 26.55 -12.53 -26.23
N VAL A 357 26.88 -11.45 -25.52
CA VAL A 357 26.90 -10.09 -26.09
C VAL A 357 28.19 -9.89 -26.88
N PRO A 358 28.13 -9.59 -28.20
CA PRO A 358 29.31 -9.36 -29.04
C PRO A 358 30.27 -8.34 -28.45
N ASN A 359 31.58 -8.60 -28.49
CA ASN A 359 32.59 -7.79 -27.78
C ASN A 359 32.49 -6.28 -28.04
N ASN A 360 32.14 -5.89 -29.28
CA ASN A 360 31.99 -4.50 -29.72
C ASN A 360 30.66 -3.84 -29.32
N TRP A 361 29.75 -4.54 -28.64
CA TRP A 361 28.49 -3.99 -28.15
C TRP A 361 28.58 -3.64 -26.67
N SER A 362 27.95 -2.53 -26.30
CA SER A 362 27.66 -2.22 -24.90
C SER A 362 26.50 -3.10 -24.40
N LEU A 363 26.42 -3.31 -23.09
CA LEU A 363 25.24 -3.96 -22.49
C LEU A 363 23.96 -3.15 -22.75
N LYS A 364 24.06 -1.82 -22.80
CA LYS A 364 22.92 -0.94 -23.11
C LYS A 364 22.35 -1.23 -24.51
N ASP A 365 23.22 -1.34 -25.52
CA ASP A 365 22.80 -1.65 -26.88
C ASP A 365 22.27 -3.09 -26.98
N ALA A 366 22.93 -4.03 -26.29
CA ALA A 366 22.52 -5.43 -26.26
C ALA A 366 21.12 -5.64 -25.68
N ALA A 367 20.70 -4.83 -24.69
CA ALA A 367 19.37 -4.90 -24.11
C ALA A 367 18.26 -4.52 -25.11
N THR A 368 18.57 -3.93 -26.26
CA THR A 368 17.57 -3.51 -27.27
C THR A 368 17.22 -4.60 -28.29
N VAL A 369 17.88 -5.77 -28.22
CA VAL A 369 17.90 -6.77 -29.29
C VAL A 369 16.94 -7.95 -29.06
N PRO A 370 16.91 -8.61 -27.88
CA PRO A 370 16.25 -9.90 -27.72
C PRO A 370 14.80 -9.94 -28.21
N VAL A 371 13.89 -9.18 -27.59
CA VAL A 371 12.44 -9.26 -27.86
C VAL A 371 12.14 -8.85 -29.29
N VAL A 372 12.72 -7.75 -29.75
CA VAL A 372 12.38 -7.20 -31.08
C VAL A 372 12.85 -8.11 -32.20
N TYR A 373 14.06 -8.67 -32.13
CA TYR A 373 14.54 -9.57 -33.19
C TYR A 373 13.95 -10.97 -33.09
N ILE A 374 13.70 -11.51 -31.89
CA ILE A 374 12.97 -12.78 -31.75
C ILE A 374 11.59 -12.67 -32.38
N THR A 375 10.87 -11.58 -32.10
CA THR A 375 9.53 -11.35 -32.68
C THR A 375 9.59 -11.31 -34.20
N VAL A 376 10.55 -10.59 -34.77
CA VAL A 376 10.72 -10.47 -36.23
C VAL A 376 11.09 -11.82 -36.86
N TYR A 377 12.07 -12.53 -36.31
CA TYR A 377 12.50 -13.82 -36.87
C TYR A 377 11.41 -14.88 -36.75
N TYR A 378 10.69 -14.90 -35.63
CA TYR A 378 9.53 -15.78 -35.45
C TYR A 378 8.44 -15.47 -36.48
N ALA A 379 8.08 -14.20 -36.66
CA ALA A 379 7.09 -13.77 -37.65
C ALA A 379 7.50 -14.14 -39.08
N PHE A 380 8.75 -13.83 -39.45
CA PHE A 380 9.19 -13.90 -40.85
C PHE A 380 9.52 -15.31 -41.29
N PHE A 381 10.18 -16.11 -40.45
CA PHE A 381 10.76 -17.39 -40.86
C PHE A 381 10.04 -18.60 -40.30
N ILE A 382 9.42 -18.49 -39.13
CA ILE A 382 8.68 -19.61 -38.52
C ILE A 382 7.21 -19.57 -38.95
N VAL A 383 6.59 -18.39 -38.92
CA VAL A 383 5.15 -18.25 -39.20
C VAL A 383 4.84 -18.17 -40.71
N SER A 384 5.61 -17.42 -41.52
CA SER A 384 5.23 -17.16 -42.92
C SER A 384 6.23 -17.55 -44.01
N ASP A 385 7.42 -18.04 -43.68
CA ASP A 385 8.49 -18.40 -44.63
C ASP A 385 8.74 -17.30 -45.69
N ILE A 386 9.19 -16.13 -45.24
CA ILE A 386 9.50 -15.00 -46.12
C ILE A 386 10.61 -15.34 -47.12
N ARG A 387 10.40 -15.01 -48.39
CA ARG A 387 11.34 -15.25 -49.50
C ARG A 387 11.78 -13.96 -50.16
N LYS A 388 12.96 -14.00 -50.78
CA LYS A 388 13.55 -12.90 -51.55
C LYS A 388 12.62 -12.41 -52.67
N GLY A 389 12.62 -11.10 -52.93
CA GLY A 389 11.89 -10.50 -54.05
C GLY A 389 10.39 -10.31 -53.80
N LYS A 390 9.95 -10.43 -52.54
CA LYS A 390 8.57 -10.20 -52.10
C LYS A 390 8.42 -8.81 -51.49
N SER A 391 7.18 -8.33 -51.43
CA SER A 391 6.84 -7.01 -50.87
C SER A 391 6.27 -7.14 -49.45
N ILE A 392 6.61 -6.22 -48.56
CA ILE A 392 6.10 -6.20 -47.18
C ILE A 392 5.72 -4.79 -46.73
N LEU A 393 4.55 -4.65 -46.10
CA LEU A 393 4.17 -3.46 -45.34
C LEU A 393 4.46 -3.68 -43.86
N ILE A 394 5.33 -2.83 -43.29
CA ILE A 394 5.73 -2.85 -41.88
C ILE A 394 5.13 -1.64 -41.18
N HIS A 395 4.17 -1.85 -40.28
CA HIS A 395 3.61 -0.74 -39.52
C HIS A 395 4.53 -0.26 -38.40
N ALA A 396 4.38 1.02 -38.05
CA ALA A 396 5.13 1.67 -36.98
C ALA A 396 6.66 1.52 -37.15
N GLY A 397 7.19 1.83 -38.34
CA GLY A 397 8.59 1.57 -38.70
C GLY A 397 9.64 2.20 -37.80
N THR A 398 9.28 3.24 -37.04
CA THR A 398 10.18 3.88 -36.05
C THR A 398 10.11 3.27 -34.66
N GLY A 399 9.24 2.29 -34.43
CA GLY A 399 9.20 1.48 -33.21
C GLY A 399 10.28 0.41 -33.21
N GLY A 400 10.57 -0.18 -32.05
CA GLY A 400 11.63 -1.19 -31.90
C GLY A 400 11.50 -2.37 -32.86
N ILE A 401 10.31 -2.99 -32.91
CA ILE A 401 10.03 -4.08 -33.86
C ILE A 401 10.07 -3.57 -35.30
N GLY A 402 9.53 -2.37 -35.58
CA GLY A 402 9.54 -1.78 -36.92
C GLY A 402 10.96 -1.61 -37.49
N LEU A 403 11.88 -1.08 -36.68
CA LEU A 403 13.29 -0.92 -37.08
C LEU A 403 13.98 -2.27 -37.32
N ALA A 404 13.77 -3.24 -36.45
CA ALA A 404 14.31 -4.60 -36.62
C ALA A 404 13.74 -5.27 -37.87
N ALA A 405 12.42 -5.17 -38.08
CA ALA A 405 11.72 -5.74 -39.22
C ALA A 405 12.18 -5.15 -40.55
N ILE A 406 12.33 -3.82 -40.64
CA ILE A 406 12.84 -3.14 -41.85
C ILE A 406 14.26 -3.63 -42.14
N ARG A 407 15.13 -3.69 -41.11
CA ARG A 407 16.51 -4.13 -41.27
C ARG A 407 16.60 -5.56 -41.79
N VAL A 408 15.81 -6.48 -41.24
CA VAL A 408 15.78 -7.88 -41.68
C VAL A 408 15.16 -7.98 -43.08
N ALA A 409 14.04 -7.32 -43.35
CA ALA A 409 13.40 -7.35 -44.67
C ALA A 409 14.33 -6.85 -45.79
N LEU A 410 15.03 -5.73 -45.57
CA LEU A 410 16.01 -5.21 -46.52
C LEU A 410 17.18 -6.16 -46.73
N ALA A 411 17.70 -6.79 -45.66
CA ALA A 411 18.78 -7.78 -45.75
C ALA A 411 18.39 -9.00 -46.61
N TYR A 412 17.11 -9.37 -46.62
CA TYR A 412 16.56 -10.45 -47.45
C TYR A 412 16.07 -9.96 -48.83
N ASN A 413 16.35 -8.70 -49.19
CA ASN A 413 15.97 -8.05 -50.44
C ASN A 413 14.46 -8.11 -50.71
N LEU A 414 13.67 -7.76 -49.69
CA LEU A 414 12.25 -7.47 -49.87
C LEU A 414 12.05 -6.01 -50.30
N GLU A 415 10.97 -5.77 -51.02
CA GLU A 415 10.46 -4.42 -51.25
C GLU A 415 9.67 -3.95 -50.01
N VAL A 416 10.22 -2.97 -49.30
CA VAL A 416 9.68 -2.53 -48.00
C VAL A 416 8.81 -1.29 -48.17
N PHE A 417 7.61 -1.37 -47.61
CA PHE A 417 6.70 -0.26 -47.32
C PHE A 417 6.58 -0.10 -45.80
N THR A 418 6.43 1.12 -45.31
CA THR A 418 6.34 1.36 -43.87
C THR A 418 5.42 2.52 -43.53
N THR A 419 5.01 2.62 -42.26
CA THR A 419 4.27 3.79 -41.76
C THR A 419 4.96 4.44 -40.56
N CYS A 420 4.84 5.76 -40.45
CA CYS A 420 5.31 6.53 -39.31
C CYS A 420 4.36 7.70 -39.01
N SER A 421 4.52 8.32 -37.83
CA SER A 421 3.52 9.27 -37.33
C SER A 421 3.82 10.74 -37.64
N THR A 422 5.07 11.10 -37.96
CA THR A 422 5.52 12.50 -38.14
C THR A 422 6.60 12.61 -39.20
N SER A 423 6.78 13.80 -39.79
CA SER A 423 7.82 14.06 -40.78
C SER A 423 9.24 13.85 -40.23
N GLN A 424 9.50 14.16 -38.95
CA GLN A 424 10.80 13.90 -38.32
C GLN A 424 11.10 12.39 -38.28
N LYS A 425 10.10 11.56 -37.97
CA LYS A 425 10.22 10.10 -37.98
C LYS A 425 10.41 9.55 -39.39
N LYS A 426 9.76 10.17 -40.39
CA LYS A 426 9.96 9.85 -41.80
C LYS A 426 11.41 10.10 -42.21
N GLN A 427 11.95 11.29 -41.90
CA GLN A 427 13.33 11.64 -42.20
C GLN A 427 14.31 10.67 -41.53
N PHE A 428 14.09 10.37 -40.25
CA PHE A 428 14.90 9.39 -39.52
C PHE A 428 14.95 8.02 -40.22
N LEU A 429 13.82 7.53 -40.75
CA LEU A 429 13.80 6.25 -41.50
C LEU A 429 14.61 6.32 -42.79
N LEU A 430 14.51 7.43 -43.54
CA LEU A 430 15.28 7.62 -44.77
C LEU A 430 16.78 7.71 -44.49
N ASP A 431 17.17 8.43 -43.43
CA ASP A 431 18.57 8.56 -43.02
C ASP A 431 19.13 7.21 -42.51
N THR A 432 18.31 6.44 -41.79
CA THR A 432 18.71 5.14 -41.21
C THR A 432 18.75 4.02 -42.25
N PHE A 433 17.85 4.05 -43.23
CA PHE A 433 17.72 3.02 -44.26
C PHE A 433 17.70 3.65 -45.65
N PRO A 434 18.88 3.92 -46.25
CA PRO A 434 18.98 4.56 -47.56
C PRO A 434 18.30 3.78 -48.70
N GLN A 435 18.03 2.48 -48.51
CA GLN A 435 17.28 1.67 -49.47
C GLN A 435 15.76 1.95 -49.47
N LEU A 436 15.22 2.62 -48.44
CA LEU A 436 13.81 3.00 -48.40
C LEU A 436 13.55 4.18 -49.34
N LYS A 437 12.51 4.04 -50.16
CA LYS A 437 12.01 5.13 -50.99
C LYS A 437 11.09 6.02 -50.17
N GLU A 438 11.17 7.32 -50.39
CA GLU A 438 10.27 8.27 -49.72
C GLU A 438 8.78 7.97 -50.02
N SER A 439 8.48 7.53 -51.25
CA SER A 439 7.12 7.18 -51.68
C SER A 439 6.55 5.94 -50.99
N HIS A 440 7.41 5.14 -50.32
CA HIS A 440 7.03 3.93 -49.59
C HIS A 440 6.77 4.17 -48.09
N ILE A 441 6.81 5.42 -47.62
CA ILE A 441 6.58 5.78 -46.22
C ILE A 441 5.25 6.52 -46.07
N GLY A 442 4.26 5.85 -45.47
CA GLY A 442 2.92 6.35 -45.22
C GLY A 442 2.72 6.89 -43.79
N ASN A 443 1.53 7.45 -43.53
CA ASN A 443 1.14 7.92 -42.20
C ASN A 443 0.56 6.77 -41.36
N SER A 444 0.97 6.64 -40.10
CA SER A 444 0.43 5.64 -39.16
C SER A 444 -0.76 6.14 -38.32
N ARG A 445 -1.11 7.43 -38.42
CA ARG A 445 -2.18 8.04 -37.62
C ARG A 445 -3.57 7.92 -38.24
N ASP A 446 -3.64 7.62 -39.52
CA ASP A 446 -4.86 7.46 -40.30
C ASP A 446 -4.72 6.25 -41.25
N THR A 447 -5.70 6.04 -42.12
CA THR A 447 -5.73 4.94 -43.10
C THR A 447 -5.16 5.35 -44.47
N SER A 448 -4.51 6.52 -44.59
CA SER A 448 -3.99 7.02 -45.89
C SER A 448 -2.91 6.13 -46.50
N PHE A 449 -2.23 5.31 -45.68
CA PHE A 449 -1.26 4.32 -46.14
C PHE A 449 -1.89 3.30 -47.11
N GLU A 450 -3.19 3.03 -47.02
CA GLU A 450 -3.89 2.14 -47.96
C GLU A 450 -3.80 2.67 -49.40
N ARG A 451 -4.02 3.99 -49.57
CA ARG A 451 -3.91 4.64 -50.87
C ARG A 451 -2.47 4.67 -51.39
N MET A 452 -1.50 4.84 -50.49
CA MET A 452 -0.08 4.75 -50.83
C MET A 452 0.24 3.36 -51.38
N ILE A 453 -0.17 2.29 -50.70
CA ILE A 453 0.06 0.92 -51.17
C ILE A 453 -0.60 0.70 -52.52
N ILE A 454 -1.86 1.08 -52.71
CA ILE A 454 -2.55 0.93 -54.00
C ILE A 454 -1.78 1.63 -55.12
N ARG A 455 -1.29 2.84 -54.88
CA ARG A 455 -0.56 3.63 -55.88
C ARG A 455 0.79 2.99 -56.22
N GLU A 456 1.60 2.68 -55.22
CA GLU A 456 2.96 2.17 -55.43
C GLU A 456 3.00 0.70 -55.89
N THR A 457 1.94 -0.06 -55.64
CA THR A 457 1.82 -1.47 -56.08
C THR A 457 0.93 -1.65 -57.32
N GLU A 458 0.47 -0.57 -57.95
CA GLU A 458 -0.44 -0.60 -59.10
C GLU A 458 -1.71 -1.44 -58.84
N GLY A 459 -2.24 -1.35 -57.60
CA GLY A 459 -3.42 -2.10 -57.16
C GLY A 459 -3.17 -3.58 -56.83
N LYS A 460 -1.95 -4.09 -56.97
CA LYS A 460 -1.63 -5.50 -56.65
C LYS A 460 -1.66 -5.79 -55.16
N GLY A 461 -1.35 -4.79 -54.32
CA GLY A 461 -1.14 -4.97 -52.88
C GLY A 461 0.23 -5.58 -52.55
N VAL A 462 0.47 -5.85 -51.26
CA VAL A 462 1.73 -6.43 -50.77
C VAL A 462 1.59 -7.93 -50.45
N ASP A 463 2.71 -8.66 -50.51
CA ASP A 463 2.73 -10.10 -50.18
C ASP A 463 2.66 -10.35 -48.66
N PHE A 464 3.19 -9.45 -47.85
CA PHE A 464 3.20 -9.55 -46.39
C PHE A 464 2.78 -8.25 -45.74
N VAL A 465 2.09 -8.34 -44.61
CA VAL A 465 1.85 -7.18 -43.73
C VAL A 465 2.27 -7.57 -42.31
N LEU A 466 3.22 -6.85 -41.72
CA LEU A 466 3.53 -6.92 -40.30
C LEU A 466 2.74 -5.82 -39.58
N ASN A 467 1.63 -6.19 -38.95
CA ASN A 467 0.69 -5.26 -38.33
C ASN A 467 0.86 -5.17 -36.81
N SER A 468 0.87 -3.93 -36.32
CA SER A 468 0.80 -3.59 -34.90
C SER A 468 -0.22 -2.47 -34.62
N LEU A 469 -1.04 -2.12 -35.61
CA LEU A 469 -2.11 -1.13 -35.50
C LEU A 469 -3.42 -1.84 -35.16
N SER A 470 -4.38 -1.09 -34.62
CA SER A 470 -5.67 -1.63 -34.18
C SER A 470 -6.85 -1.10 -34.99
N GLU A 471 -8.01 -1.72 -34.79
CA GLU A 471 -9.33 -1.23 -35.23
C GLU A 471 -9.43 -0.97 -36.74
N ASP A 472 -9.87 0.22 -37.14
CA ASP A 472 -10.05 0.65 -38.53
C ASP A 472 -8.77 0.56 -39.36
N LYS A 473 -7.62 0.79 -38.71
CA LYS A 473 -6.31 0.68 -39.33
C LYS A 473 -5.95 -0.77 -39.59
N LEU A 474 -6.23 -1.70 -38.67
CA LEU A 474 -6.04 -3.13 -38.89
C LEU A 474 -6.84 -3.59 -40.13
N LEU A 475 -8.10 -3.18 -40.23
CA LEU A 475 -8.93 -3.53 -41.39
C LEU A 475 -8.40 -2.92 -42.70
N ALA A 476 -7.84 -1.70 -42.66
CA ALA A 476 -7.16 -1.09 -43.80
C ALA A 476 -5.88 -1.84 -44.19
N SER A 477 -5.10 -2.30 -43.21
CA SER A 477 -3.92 -3.13 -43.42
C SER A 477 -4.27 -4.46 -44.08
N VAL A 478 -5.39 -5.10 -43.71
CA VAL A 478 -5.87 -6.33 -44.38
C VAL A 478 -6.18 -6.06 -45.86
N ARG A 479 -6.76 -4.91 -46.20
CA ARG A 479 -7.05 -4.54 -47.60
C ARG A 479 -5.79 -4.30 -48.44
N CYS A 480 -4.67 -3.93 -47.79
CA CYS A 480 -3.37 -3.76 -48.44
C CYS A 480 -2.77 -5.09 -48.94
N LEU A 481 -3.25 -6.25 -48.48
CA LEU A 481 -2.77 -7.54 -48.96
C LEU A 481 -3.18 -7.80 -50.41
N GLY A 482 -2.20 -8.29 -51.18
CA GLY A 482 -2.41 -8.85 -52.51
C GLY A 482 -2.94 -10.30 -52.48
N PHE A 483 -3.08 -10.88 -53.66
CA PHE A 483 -3.45 -12.29 -53.81
C PHE A 483 -2.40 -13.20 -53.13
N ARG A 484 -2.87 -14.15 -52.32
CA ARG A 484 -2.05 -15.07 -51.49
C ARG A 484 -1.15 -14.38 -50.46
N GLY A 485 -1.50 -13.16 -50.08
CA GLY A 485 -0.75 -12.40 -49.07
C GLY A 485 -0.87 -13.00 -47.66
N ASN A 486 0.10 -12.69 -46.80
CA ASN A 486 0.17 -13.15 -45.42
C ASN A 486 0.09 -11.95 -44.46
N PHE A 487 -0.93 -11.94 -43.61
CA PHE A 487 -1.05 -11.01 -42.51
C PHE A 487 -0.34 -11.57 -41.27
N LEU A 488 0.55 -10.78 -40.67
CA LEU A 488 1.32 -11.09 -39.47
C LEU A 488 0.89 -10.12 -38.37
N GLU A 489 -0.03 -10.54 -37.52
CA GLU A 489 -0.58 -9.73 -36.43
C GLU A 489 0.26 -9.87 -35.16
N ILE A 490 0.94 -8.81 -34.74
CA ILE A 490 1.68 -8.76 -33.47
C ILE A 490 0.97 -7.90 -32.40
N GLY A 491 -0.05 -7.13 -32.78
CA GLY A 491 -0.85 -6.34 -31.86
C GLY A 491 -1.80 -7.21 -31.05
N LYS A 492 -2.00 -6.88 -29.76
CA LYS A 492 -2.86 -7.67 -28.87
C LYS A 492 -4.25 -7.08 -28.66
N PHE A 493 -4.47 -5.83 -29.06
CA PHE A 493 -5.70 -5.09 -28.74
C PHE A 493 -6.95 -5.72 -29.36
N ASP A 494 -7.00 -5.86 -30.69
CA ASP A 494 -8.17 -6.43 -31.38
C ASP A 494 -8.40 -7.91 -31.05
N MET A 495 -7.31 -8.67 -30.88
CA MET A 495 -7.39 -10.07 -30.43
C MET A 495 -7.99 -10.19 -29.02
N ALA A 496 -7.60 -9.30 -28.09
CA ALA A 496 -8.13 -9.31 -26.73
C ALA A 496 -9.60 -8.86 -26.64
N ASN A 497 -10.06 -8.04 -27.59
CA ASN A 497 -11.43 -7.53 -27.65
C ASN A 497 -12.36 -8.36 -28.57
N ASP A 498 -11.87 -9.45 -29.16
CA ASP A 498 -12.62 -10.28 -30.12
C ASP A 498 -13.22 -9.45 -31.28
N THR A 499 -12.43 -8.53 -31.84
CA THR A 499 -12.86 -7.68 -32.96
C THR A 499 -13.20 -8.52 -34.19
N LYS A 500 -14.33 -8.23 -34.84
CA LYS A 500 -14.80 -8.96 -36.03
C LYS A 500 -13.94 -8.70 -37.27
N LEU A 501 -13.49 -9.76 -37.93
CA LEU A 501 -12.85 -9.73 -39.24
C LEU A 501 -13.81 -10.21 -40.34
N GLY A 502 -14.00 -9.41 -41.39
CA GLY A 502 -14.89 -9.76 -42.50
C GLY A 502 -14.31 -10.86 -43.41
N MET A 503 -15.01 -11.98 -43.57
CA MET A 503 -14.51 -13.16 -44.29
C MET A 503 -14.28 -12.95 -45.80
N SER A 504 -14.83 -11.90 -46.41
CA SER A 504 -14.66 -11.62 -47.84
C SER A 504 -13.20 -11.35 -48.23
N CYS A 505 -12.35 -10.94 -47.29
CA CYS A 505 -10.92 -10.73 -47.56
C CYS A 505 -10.20 -12.05 -47.94
N PHE A 506 -10.67 -13.20 -47.46
CA PHE A 506 -10.09 -14.51 -47.77
C PHE A 506 -10.36 -15.00 -49.20
N LEU A 507 -11.23 -14.33 -49.96
CA LEU A 507 -11.38 -14.59 -51.40
C LEU A 507 -10.09 -14.31 -52.19
N LYS A 508 -9.16 -13.53 -51.63
CA LYS A 508 -7.81 -13.31 -52.17
C LYS A 508 -6.84 -14.45 -51.82
N GLU A 509 -7.30 -15.57 -51.26
CA GLU A 509 -6.46 -16.68 -50.74
C GLU A 509 -5.43 -16.22 -49.69
N ILE A 510 -5.74 -15.17 -48.93
CA ILE A 510 -4.82 -14.66 -47.89
C ILE A 510 -4.75 -15.61 -46.70
N LYS A 511 -3.67 -15.50 -45.94
CA LYS A 511 -3.51 -16.13 -44.62
C LYS A 511 -3.46 -15.05 -43.54
N PHE A 512 -4.12 -15.28 -42.41
CA PHE A 512 -4.07 -14.40 -41.25
C PHE A 512 -3.41 -15.15 -40.09
N ASN A 513 -2.24 -14.67 -39.64
CA ASN A 513 -1.45 -15.34 -38.63
C ASN A 513 -1.28 -14.44 -37.41
N ALA A 514 -1.66 -14.92 -36.23
CA ALA A 514 -1.30 -14.30 -34.97
C ALA A 514 0.14 -14.66 -34.61
N VAL A 515 0.96 -13.66 -34.26
CA VAL A 515 2.37 -13.80 -33.93
C VAL A 515 2.57 -13.48 -32.45
N LEU A 516 2.57 -14.53 -31.61
CA LEU A 516 2.73 -14.44 -30.16
C LEU A 516 4.10 -15.00 -29.74
N ALA A 517 5.15 -14.20 -29.90
CA ALA A 517 6.53 -14.62 -29.56
C ALA A 517 6.78 -14.80 -28.06
N ASP A 518 5.84 -14.37 -27.21
CA ASP A 518 5.92 -14.47 -25.74
C ASP A 518 5.16 -15.67 -25.17
N ARG A 519 4.71 -16.61 -26.01
CA ARG A 519 4.05 -17.85 -25.61
C ARG A 519 4.89 -19.09 -25.84
#